data_AF-A0A961X3E5-F1
#
_entry.id   AF-A0A961X3E5-F1
#
_cell.length_a   1.000
_cell.length_b   1.000
_cell.length_c   1.000
_cell.angle_alpha   90.00
_cell.angle_beta   90.00
_cell.angle_gamma   90.00
#
_symmetry.space_group_name_H-M   'P 1'
#
loop_
_entity.id
_entity.type
_entity.pdbx_description
1 polymer ?
#
loop_
_entity_poly.entity_id
_entity_poly.type
_entity_poly.pdbx_seq_one_letter_code
_entity_poly.pdbx_strand_id
1 'polypeptide(L)'
;TAIFSPSGGSVGIGFAIPASTAENVINSLRENGTVTRGWLGVQIQPVTADIAESLGLVEAKGAIVADVTEGSPALAAGLEAGDTILKIDGKDVADSRDLARKVAQIPPGKSVPLTIVRDGKTMDLSVKIGTMPSNPKMASAGGAESGMSSLSALGLTVAPAPDGAGVAITGVEPDSAAADHGLKPGDVILEVAGKEVHGPSDVRNALTSS
;
A
#
# COMPACT_ATOMS: atom_id res chain seq x y z
N THR A 1 -23.58 -8.34 -8.32
CA THR A 1 -23.42 -7.09 -7.54
C THR A 1 -23.11 -7.46 -6.11
N ALA A 2 -21.91 -7.15 -5.62
CA ALA A 2 -21.45 -7.51 -4.27
C ALA A 2 -21.22 -6.23 -3.45
N ILE A 3 -21.66 -6.24 -2.19
CA ILE A 3 -21.50 -5.14 -1.24
C ILE A 3 -20.43 -5.55 -0.23
N PHE A 4 -19.39 -4.72 -0.13
CA PHE A 4 -18.31 -4.80 0.83
C PHE A 4 -18.72 -3.98 2.07
N SER A 5 -18.54 -4.50 3.28
CA SER A 5 -18.79 -3.72 4.52
C SER A 5 -17.56 -3.79 5.44
N PRO A 6 -16.98 -2.65 5.88
CA PRO A 6 -15.71 -2.61 6.63
C PRO A 6 -15.76 -3.10 8.08
N SER A 7 -16.90 -3.56 8.58
CA SER A 7 -17.16 -3.71 10.03
C SER A 7 -16.96 -5.13 10.61
N GLY A 8 -16.25 -6.02 9.94
CA GLY A 8 -15.78 -7.29 10.54
C GLY A 8 -16.89 -8.29 10.92
N GLY A 9 -18.10 -8.15 10.39
CA GLY A 9 -19.17 -9.13 10.52
C GLY A 9 -18.95 -10.34 9.59
N SER A 10 -18.92 -11.55 10.15
CA SER A 10 -18.82 -12.81 9.40
C SER A 10 -20.05 -12.99 8.50
N VAL A 11 -19.85 -12.92 7.18
CA VAL A 11 -20.89 -13.14 6.18
C VAL A 11 -20.97 -14.63 5.80
N GLY A 12 -21.05 -15.55 6.78
CA GLY A 12 -21.33 -16.98 6.53
C GLY A 12 -20.36 -17.75 5.61
N ILE A 13 -19.27 -17.12 5.15
CA ILE A 13 -18.24 -17.70 4.28
C ILE A 13 -16.99 -17.90 5.13
N GLY A 14 -16.67 -19.17 5.41
CA GLY A 14 -15.44 -19.53 6.10
C GLY A 14 -14.24 -19.40 5.18
N PHE A 15 -13.38 -18.42 5.43
CA PHE A 15 -12.08 -18.32 4.75
C PHE A 15 -11.08 -19.21 5.50
N ALA A 16 -10.76 -20.38 4.94
CA ALA A 16 -9.71 -21.24 5.47
C ALA A 16 -8.35 -20.84 4.89
N ILE A 17 -7.37 -20.63 5.77
CA ILE A 17 -5.97 -20.58 5.37
C ILE A 17 -5.54 -22.04 5.14
N PRO A 18 -5.09 -22.43 3.94
CA PRO A 18 -4.63 -23.79 3.68
C PRO A 18 -3.47 -24.15 4.62
N ALA A 19 -3.43 -25.40 5.10
CA ALA A 19 -2.37 -25.86 6.02
C ALA A 19 -0.95 -25.59 5.48
N SER A 20 -0.75 -25.72 4.17
CA SER A 20 0.52 -25.41 3.50
C SER A 20 0.95 -23.94 3.64
N THR A 21 0.01 -23.00 3.75
CA THR A 21 0.34 -21.59 4.01
C THR A 21 0.74 -21.39 5.47
N ALA A 22 0.08 -22.08 6.40
CA ALA A 22 0.40 -22.03 7.82
C ALA A 22 1.80 -22.61 8.12
N GLU A 23 2.19 -23.72 7.48
CA GLU A 23 3.51 -24.34 7.65
C GLU A 23 4.66 -23.40 7.27
N ASN A 24 4.54 -22.69 6.14
CA ASN A 24 5.54 -21.71 5.69
C ASN A 24 5.71 -20.55 6.68
N VAL A 25 4.60 -20.12 7.29
CA VAL A 25 4.58 -19.07 8.32
C VAL A 25 5.22 -19.57 9.61
N ILE A 26 4.92 -20.80 10.05
CA ILE A 26 5.48 -21.39 11.28
C ILE A 26 6.99 -21.56 11.15
N ASN A 27 7.50 -22.04 10.02
CA ASN A 27 8.93 -22.17 9.80
C ASN A 27 9.63 -20.79 9.83
N SER A 28 9.03 -19.78 9.18
CA SER A 28 9.53 -18.40 9.20
C SER A 28 9.54 -17.79 10.62
N LEU A 29 8.52 -18.07 11.43
CA LEU A 29 8.43 -17.62 12.83
C LEU A 29 9.42 -18.34 13.75
N ARG A 30 9.68 -19.63 13.52
CA ARG A 30 10.61 -20.44 14.33
C ARG A 30 12.07 -20.00 14.13
N GLU A 31 12.43 -19.53 12.93
CA GLU A 31 13.80 -19.12 12.61
C GLU A 31 14.12 -17.65 12.94
N ASN A 32 13.17 -16.71 12.77
CA ASN A 32 13.47 -15.27 12.92
C ASN A 32 12.48 -14.49 13.79
N GLY A 33 11.46 -15.13 14.36
CA GLY A 33 10.44 -14.48 15.21
C GLY A 33 9.50 -13.50 14.49
N THR A 34 9.73 -13.20 13.20
CA THR A 34 8.93 -12.27 12.38
C THR A 34 8.69 -12.86 10.99
N VAL A 35 7.50 -12.69 10.42
CA VAL A 35 7.18 -13.11 9.04
C VAL A 35 7.71 -12.07 8.07
N THR A 36 8.93 -12.29 7.58
CA THR A 36 9.54 -11.38 6.62
C THR A 36 9.05 -11.70 5.20
N ARG A 37 8.19 -10.84 4.64
CA ARG A 37 7.69 -11.00 3.27
C ARG A 37 8.56 -10.24 2.27
N GLY A 38 8.74 -10.83 1.10
CA GLY A 38 9.34 -10.16 -0.04
C GLY A 38 8.52 -8.94 -0.47
N TRP A 39 9.22 -7.86 -0.82
CA TRP A 39 8.65 -6.61 -1.29
C TRP A 39 9.38 -6.15 -2.55
N LEU A 40 8.61 -5.87 -3.60
CA LEU A 40 9.10 -5.35 -4.87
C LEU A 40 8.96 -3.82 -4.95
N GLY A 41 7.94 -3.26 -4.29
CA GLY A 41 7.68 -1.81 -4.24
C GLY A 41 7.11 -1.22 -5.53
N VAL A 42 6.14 -1.91 -6.13
CA VAL A 42 5.39 -1.46 -7.31
C VAL A 42 3.91 -1.40 -7.01
N GLN A 43 3.23 -0.41 -7.58
CA GLN A 43 1.78 -0.41 -7.72
C GLN A 43 1.44 -1.14 -9.02
N ILE A 44 0.59 -2.16 -8.90
CA ILE A 44 0.25 -3.02 -10.02
C ILE A 44 -1.23 -2.92 -10.38
N GLN A 45 -1.51 -3.01 -11.67
CA GLN A 45 -2.85 -3.05 -12.22
C GLN A 45 -3.05 -4.34 -13.02
N PRO A 46 -4.29 -4.89 -13.03
CA PRO A 46 -4.61 -6.03 -13.86
C PRO A 46 -4.55 -5.67 -15.33
N VAL A 47 -4.05 -6.59 -16.16
CA VAL A 47 -4.11 -6.47 -17.62
C VAL A 47 -5.52 -6.86 -18.07
N THR A 48 -6.29 -5.90 -18.59
CA THR A 48 -7.55 -6.18 -19.27
C THR A 48 -7.31 -6.44 -20.76
N ALA A 49 -8.28 -7.05 -21.46
CA ALA A 49 -8.17 -7.29 -22.91
C ALA A 49 -7.88 -6.00 -23.69
N ASP A 50 -8.60 -4.92 -23.36
CA ASP A 50 -8.45 -3.60 -23.98
C ASP A 50 -7.03 -3.01 -23.80
N ILE A 51 -6.45 -3.18 -22.61
CA ILE A 51 -5.08 -2.74 -22.33
C ILE A 51 -4.07 -3.64 -23.05
N ALA A 52 -4.31 -4.94 -23.11
CA ALA A 52 -3.43 -5.88 -23.80
C ALA A 52 -3.32 -5.54 -25.30
N GLU A 53 -4.45 -5.25 -25.94
CA GLU A 53 -4.50 -4.81 -27.34
C GLU A 53 -3.76 -3.49 -27.54
N SER A 54 -3.96 -2.52 -26.63
CA SER A 54 -3.28 -1.22 -26.68
C SER A 54 -1.75 -1.31 -26.50
N LEU A 55 -1.28 -2.31 -25.75
CA LEU A 55 0.15 -2.53 -25.47
C LEU A 55 0.82 -3.52 -26.45
N GLY A 56 0.08 -4.06 -27.42
CA GLY A 56 0.59 -5.05 -28.37
C GLY A 56 0.90 -6.42 -27.74
N LEU A 57 0.25 -6.75 -26.63
CA LEU A 57 0.39 -8.03 -25.96
C LEU A 57 -0.45 -9.10 -26.68
N VAL A 58 0.14 -10.27 -26.92
CA VAL A 58 -0.55 -11.41 -27.56
C VAL A 58 -1.68 -11.96 -26.68
N GLU A 59 -1.55 -11.82 -25.36
CA GLU A 59 -2.50 -12.31 -24.37
C GLU A 59 -2.67 -11.29 -23.24
N ALA A 60 -3.89 -11.16 -22.72
CA ALA A 60 -4.19 -10.33 -21.55
C ALA A 60 -3.74 -11.00 -20.25
N LYS A 61 -2.43 -11.22 -20.13
CA LYS A 61 -1.79 -11.88 -18.99
C LYS A 61 -0.66 -11.04 -18.42
N GLY A 62 -0.39 -11.23 -17.13
CA GLY A 62 0.65 -10.52 -16.42
C GLY A 62 0.12 -9.39 -15.54
N ALA A 63 1.02 -8.49 -15.16
CA ALA A 63 0.71 -7.35 -14.29
C ALA A 63 1.34 -6.09 -14.85
N ILE A 64 0.54 -5.04 -15.03
CA ILE A 64 1.05 -3.72 -15.45
C ILE A 64 1.54 -2.99 -14.22
N VAL A 65 2.72 -2.40 -14.33
CA VAL A 65 3.25 -1.46 -13.35
C VAL A 65 2.60 -0.12 -13.58
N ALA A 66 1.70 0.28 -12.68
CA ALA A 66 1.08 1.60 -12.72
C ALA A 66 2.00 2.69 -12.16
N ASP A 67 2.75 2.35 -11.12
CA ASP A 67 3.69 3.26 -10.46
C ASP A 67 4.78 2.47 -9.73
N VAL A 68 5.95 3.09 -9.56
CA VAL A 68 7.09 2.49 -8.87
C VAL A 68 7.42 3.33 -7.65
N THR A 69 7.39 2.72 -6.47
CA THR A 69 7.66 3.43 -5.22
C THR A 69 9.11 3.90 -5.17
N GLU A 70 9.34 5.15 -4.78
CA GLU A 70 10.70 5.68 -4.60
C GLU A 70 11.50 4.89 -3.56
N GLY A 71 12.78 4.63 -3.84
CA GLY A 71 13.64 3.81 -2.99
C GLY A 71 13.26 2.32 -2.97
N SER A 72 12.33 1.87 -3.83
CA SER A 72 11.98 0.46 -3.94
C SER A 72 13.06 -0.36 -4.67
N PRO A 73 13.09 -1.68 -4.44
CA PRO A 73 13.95 -2.57 -5.20
C PRO A 73 13.58 -2.65 -6.69
N ALA A 74 12.31 -2.41 -7.04
CA ALA A 74 11.89 -2.30 -8.44
C ALA A 74 12.53 -1.11 -9.14
N LEU A 75 12.52 0.07 -8.51
CA LEU A 75 13.17 1.26 -9.06
C LEU A 75 14.68 1.02 -9.24
N ALA A 76 15.32 0.39 -8.24
CA ALA A 76 16.74 0.04 -8.31
C ALA A 76 17.06 -0.97 -9.43
N ALA A 77 16.08 -1.78 -9.85
CA ALA A 77 16.20 -2.72 -10.96
C ALA A 77 15.87 -2.09 -12.34
N GLY A 78 15.46 -0.82 -12.38
CA GLY A 78 15.10 -0.12 -13.62
C GLY A 78 13.70 -0.43 -14.14
N LEU A 79 12.79 -0.91 -13.27
CA LEU A 79 11.36 -0.98 -13.59
C LEU A 79 10.78 0.42 -13.66
N GLU A 80 9.87 0.62 -14.61
CA GLU A 80 9.21 1.89 -14.89
C GLU A 80 7.70 1.70 -14.97
N ALA A 81 6.95 2.79 -14.78
CA ALA A 81 5.51 2.78 -15.00
C ALA A 81 5.22 2.51 -16.49
N GLY A 82 4.24 1.65 -16.75
CA GLY A 82 3.91 1.14 -18.09
C GLY A 82 4.53 -0.23 -18.41
N ASP A 83 5.46 -0.73 -17.60
CA ASP A 83 6.01 -2.07 -17.78
C ASP A 83 4.97 -3.15 -17.53
N THR A 84 4.91 -4.15 -18.40
CA THR A 84 4.09 -5.35 -18.16
C THR A 84 4.95 -6.52 -17.74
N ILE A 85 4.75 -7.02 -16.53
CA ILE A 85 5.47 -8.17 -15.99
C ILE A 85 4.80 -9.45 -16.46
N LEU A 86 5.54 -10.27 -17.21
CA LEU A 86 5.09 -11.57 -17.71
C LEU A 86 5.61 -12.74 -16.88
N LYS A 87 6.86 -12.65 -16.36
CA LYS A 87 7.47 -13.72 -15.58
C LYS A 87 8.28 -13.19 -14.41
N ILE A 88 8.32 -13.97 -13.33
CA ILE A 88 9.16 -13.72 -12.16
C ILE A 88 9.79 -15.03 -11.67
N ASP A 89 11.11 -15.03 -11.44
CA ASP A 89 11.87 -16.22 -11.01
C ASP A 89 11.64 -17.43 -11.95
N GLY A 90 11.50 -17.16 -13.26
CA GLY A 90 11.19 -18.17 -14.30
C GLY A 90 9.74 -18.67 -14.32
N LYS A 91 8.85 -18.14 -13.47
CA LYS A 91 7.44 -18.54 -13.38
C LYS A 91 6.54 -17.52 -14.09
N ASP A 92 5.67 -18.00 -14.97
CA ASP A 92 4.65 -17.19 -15.66
C ASP A 92 3.69 -16.53 -14.69
N VAL A 93 3.44 -15.23 -14.86
CA VAL A 93 2.51 -14.43 -14.06
C VAL A 93 1.18 -14.39 -14.80
N ALA A 94 0.13 -14.96 -14.21
CA ALA A 94 -1.19 -14.96 -14.82
C ALA A 94 -1.86 -13.58 -14.70
N ASP A 95 -1.79 -12.98 -13.51
CA ASP A 95 -2.49 -11.76 -13.16
C ASP A 95 -1.73 -10.97 -12.06
N SER A 96 -2.17 -9.75 -11.79
CA SER A 96 -1.57 -8.87 -10.76
C SER A 96 -1.55 -9.49 -9.37
N ARG A 97 -2.58 -10.24 -8.98
CA ARG A 97 -2.64 -10.91 -7.68
C ARG A 97 -1.70 -12.10 -7.62
N ASP A 98 -1.49 -12.79 -8.75
CA ASP A 98 -0.49 -13.85 -8.86
C ASP A 98 0.94 -13.33 -8.68
N LEU A 99 1.27 -12.19 -9.29
CA LEU A 99 2.55 -11.52 -9.08
C LEU A 99 2.76 -11.20 -7.59
N ALA A 100 1.78 -10.57 -6.94
CA ALA A 100 1.87 -10.19 -5.54
C ALA A 100 2.12 -11.42 -4.64
N ARG A 101 1.43 -12.54 -4.90
CA ARG A 101 1.65 -13.79 -4.16
C ARG A 101 3.07 -14.34 -4.38
N LYS A 102 3.57 -14.34 -5.61
CA LYS A 102 4.90 -14.86 -5.95
C LYS A 102 6.01 -14.04 -5.32
N VAL A 103 5.91 -12.71 -5.38
CA VAL A 103 6.85 -11.80 -4.71
C VAL A 103 6.87 -12.05 -3.20
N ALA A 104 5.69 -12.21 -2.58
CA ALA A 104 5.59 -12.45 -1.14
C ALA A 104 6.17 -13.80 -0.68
N GLN A 105 6.25 -14.80 -1.57
CA GLN A 105 6.87 -16.10 -1.31
C GLN A 105 8.39 -16.10 -1.48
N ILE A 106 8.95 -15.09 -2.16
CA ILE A 106 10.40 -15.01 -2.35
C ILE A 106 11.03 -14.39 -1.10
N PRO A 107 12.07 -15.03 -0.53
CA PRO A 107 12.77 -14.47 0.62
C PRO A 107 13.42 -13.12 0.25
N PRO A 108 13.32 -12.11 1.12
CA PRO A 108 13.99 -10.83 0.91
C PRO A 108 15.50 -11.02 0.86
N GLY A 109 16.17 -10.21 0.05
CA GLY A 109 17.60 -10.30 -0.23
C GLY A 109 17.96 -11.19 -1.42
N LYS A 110 17.04 -12.05 -1.90
CA LYS A 110 17.26 -12.88 -3.10
C LYS A 110 17.11 -12.04 -4.37
N SER A 111 18.07 -12.16 -5.29
CA SER A 111 17.92 -11.63 -6.65
C SER A 111 17.22 -12.65 -7.54
N VAL A 112 16.20 -12.20 -8.27
CA VAL A 112 15.39 -13.02 -9.16
C VAL A 112 15.30 -12.36 -10.55
N PRO A 113 15.36 -13.16 -11.63
CA PRO A 113 15.11 -12.65 -12.97
C PRO A 113 13.62 -12.33 -13.16
N LEU A 114 13.34 -11.29 -13.92
CA LEU A 114 12.03 -10.72 -14.12
C LEU A 114 11.88 -10.38 -15.61
N THR A 115 10.92 -11.00 -16.28
CA THR A 115 10.68 -10.77 -17.71
C THR A 115 9.55 -9.76 -17.84
N ILE A 116 9.85 -8.62 -18.43
CA ILE A 116 8.93 -7.51 -18.66
C ILE A 116 8.70 -7.29 -20.16
N VAL A 117 7.65 -6.56 -20.49
CA VAL A 117 7.41 -5.99 -21.81
C VAL A 117 7.29 -4.47 -21.67
N ARG A 118 8.10 -3.76 -22.46
CA ARG A 118 8.11 -2.30 -22.55
C ARG A 118 8.07 -1.91 -24.02
N ASP A 119 7.12 -1.06 -24.41
CA ASP A 119 6.90 -0.67 -25.81
C ASP A 119 6.78 -1.88 -26.77
N GLY A 120 6.12 -2.95 -26.32
CA GLY A 120 5.97 -4.20 -27.08
C GLY A 120 7.24 -5.06 -27.19
N LYS A 121 8.35 -4.68 -26.53
CA LYS A 121 9.59 -5.45 -26.51
C LYS A 121 9.77 -6.17 -25.18
N THR A 122 10.05 -7.46 -25.26
CA THR A 122 10.39 -8.27 -24.08
C THR A 122 11.80 -7.96 -23.60
N MET A 123 11.96 -7.69 -22.31
CA MET A 123 13.24 -7.43 -21.66
C MET A 123 13.35 -8.27 -20.38
N ASP A 124 14.54 -8.74 -20.08
CA ASP A 124 14.83 -9.45 -18.84
C ASP A 124 15.62 -8.55 -17.89
N LEU A 125 15.05 -8.26 -16.73
CA LEU A 125 15.65 -7.49 -15.65
C LEU A 125 15.98 -8.40 -14.47
N SER A 126 17.02 -8.06 -13.73
CA SER A 126 17.34 -8.74 -12.47
C SER A 126 16.93 -7.83 -11.32
N VAL A 127 15.98 -8.27 -10.49
CA VAL A 127 15.54 -7.51 -9.32
C VAL A 127 15.95 -8.21 -8.05
N LYS A 128 16.45 -7.44 -7.09
CA LYS A 128 16.68 -7.92 -5.73
C LYS A 128 15.42 -7.71 -4.91
N ILE A 129 14.81 -8.77 -4.41
CA ILE A 129 13.61 -8.60 -3.57
C ILE A 129 14.01 -7.94 -2.24
N GLY A 130 13.33 -6.86 -1.89
CA GLY A 130 13.55 -6.14 -0.64
C GLY A 130 12.68 -6.67 0.49
N THR A 131 12.92 -6.16 1.68
CA THR A 131 12.07 -6.34 2.85
C THR A 131 10.97 -5.28 2.83
N MET A 132 9.69 -5.66 2.97
CA MET A 132 8.65 -4.65 3.17
C MET A 132 8.98 -3.88 4.46
N PRO A 133 9.11 -2.54 4.43
CA PRO A 133 9.22 -1.79 5.66
C PRO A 133 7.93 -2.02 6.46
N SER A 134 8.05 -2.61 7.65
CA SER A 134 6.95 -2.87 8.58
C SER A 134 6.43 -1.57 9.22
N ASN A 135 6.22 -0.54 8.41
CA ASN A 135 5.52 0.64 8.86
C ASN A 135 4.01 0.38 8.71
N PRO A 136 3.24 0.30 9.82
CA PRO A 136 1.79 0.07 9.78
C PRO A 136 1.02 1.15 9.02
N LYS A 137 1.69 2.22 8.57
CA LYS A 137 1.13 3.31 7.78
C LYS A 137 1.02 3.01 6.27
N MET A 138 1.73 2.01 5.74
CA MET A 138 1.70 1.65 4.30
C MET A 138 0.76 0.48 3.96
N ALA A 139 0.32 -0.30 4.95
CA ALA A 139 -0.64 -1.39 4.76
C ALA A 139 -2.10 -0.91 4.54
N SER A 140 -2.36 0.39 4.69
CA SER A 140 -3.69 1.01 4.52
C SER A 140 -3.87 1.73 3.18
N ALA A 141 -2.96 1.59 2.21
CA ALA A 141 -3.11 2.19 0.88
C ALA A 141 -3.90 1.29 -0.10
N GLY A 142 -4.88 0.55 0.43
CA GLY A 142 -5.80 -0.31 -0.32
C GLY A 142 -7.24 0.03 0.03
N GLY A 143 -7.58 1.31 -0.06
CA GLY A 143 -8.88 1.86 0.29
C GLY A 143 -8.78 3.38 0.26
N ALA A 144 -9.45 4.00 -0.70
CA ALA A 144 -9.51 5.44 -0.85
C ALA A 144 -10.13 6.08 0.41
N GLU A 145 -9.30 6.57 1.33
CA GLU A 145 -9.50 7.74 2.22
C GLU A 145 -8.14 8.24 2.72
N SER A 146 -7.18 8.46 1.81
CA SER A 146 -5.89 9.10 2.17
C SER A 146 -6.05 10.61 2.13
N GLY A 147 -6.38 11.18 3.28
CA GLY A 147 -6.42 12.62 3.50
C GLY A 147 -7.12 12.97 4.80
N MET A 148 -8.26 12.36 5.12
CA MET A 148 -8.99 12.66 6.34
C MET A 148 -8.53 11.76 7.49
N SER A 149 -7.99 12.38 8.54
CA SER A 149 -7.84 11.74 9.84
C SER A 149 -8.91 12.26 10.77
N SER A 150 -9.80 11.38 11.22
CA SER A 150 -10.72 11.66 12.30
C SER A 150 -9.99 11.48 13.64
N LEU A 151 -9.81 12.57 14.38
CA LEU A 151 -9.38 12.59 15.77
C LEU A 151 -10.62 12.41 16.65
N SER A 152 -11.11 11.16 16.72
CA SER A 152 -12.34 10.83 17.46
C SER A 152 -12.27 11.20 18.95
N ALA A 153 -11.08 11.30 19.55
CA ALA A 153 -10.88 11.76 20.92
C ALA A 153 -11.19 13.26 21.12
N LEU A 154 -11.14 14.05 20.05
CA LEU A 154 -11.39 15.49 20.05
C LEU A 154 -12.61 15.88 19.20
N GLY A 155 -13.31 14.91 18.60
CA GLY A 155 -14.40 15.12 17.63
C GLY A 155 -13.98 15.95 16.41
N LEU A 156 -12.74 15.79 15.95
CA LEU A 156 -12.17 16.56 14.83
C LEU A 156 -12.03 15.70 13.58
N THR A 157 -12.38 16.24 12.42
CA THR A 157 -11.92 15.71 11.13
C THR A 157 -10.90 16.68 10.55
N VAL A 158 -9.68 16.19 10.36
CA VAL A 158 -8.57 16.99 9.84
C VAL A 158 -8.05 16.41 8.53
N ALA A 159 -7.61 17.30 7.65
CA ALA A 159 -6.95 16.96 6.39
C ALA A 159 -5.62 17.71 6.25
N PRO A 160 -4.66 17.21 5.47
CA PRO A 160 -3.46 17.97 5.10
C PRO A 160 -3.87 19.31 4.49
N ALA A 161 -3.24 20.39 4.94
CA ALA A 161 -3.45 21.69 4.32
C ALA A 161 -2.96 21.65 2.86
N PRO A 162 -3.69 22.25 1.90
CA PRO A 162 -3.31 22.26 0.48
C PRO A 162 -1.95 22.95 0.22
N ASP A 163 -1.53 23.86 1.10
CA ASP A 163 -0.22 24.52 1.06
C ASP A 163 0.94 23.66 1.61
N GLY A 164 0.68 22.44 2.09
CA GLY A 164 1.71 21.54 2.64
C GLY A 164 2.29 21.98 3.99
N ALA A 165 1.88 23.15 4.50
CA ALA A 165 2.23 23.67 5.82
C ALA A 165 1.04 23.52 6.77
N GLY A 166 0.97 22.39 7.48
CA GLY A 166 0.01 22.17 8.55
C GLY A 166 -1.20 21.31 8.21
N VAL A 167 -2.17 21.35 9.12
CA VAL A 167 -3.32 20.44 9.14
C VAL A 167 -4.61 21.27 9.17
N ALA A 168 -5.38 21.24 8.10
CA ALA A 168 -6.65 21.93 7.99
C ALA A 168 -7.79 21.15 8.66
N ILE A 169 -8.60 21.83 9.45
CA ILE A 169 -9.81 21.26 10.05
C ILE A 169 -10.91 21.28 8.99
N THR A 170 -11.40 20.11 8.61
CA THR A 170 -12.45 19.96 7.60
C THR A 170 -13.83 19.76 8.21
N GLY A 171 -13.89 19.48 9.51
CA GLY A 171 -15.13 19.28 10.25
C GLY A 171 -14.86 19.17 11.74
N VAL A 172 -15.84 19.62 12.51
CA VAL A 172 -15.82 19.61 13.98
C VAL A 172 -17.18 19.10 14.42
N GLU A 173 -17.19 18.08 15.28
CA GLU A 173 -18.43 17.60 15.88
C GLU A 173 -18.94 18.60 16.92
N PRO A 174 -20.25 18.94 16.91
CA PRO A 174 -20.81 19.98 17.77
C PRO A 174 -20.74 19.68 19.28
N ASP A 175 -20.69 18.40 19.67
CA ASP A 175 -20.57 17.93 21.07
C ASP A 175 -19.12 17.56 21.46
N SER A 176 -18.13 18.17 20.82
CA SER A 176 -16.72 17.82 21.02
C SER A 176 -15.93 18.87 21.81
N ALA A 177 -14.85 18.42 22.45
CA ALA A 177 -13.90 19.31 23.13
C ALA A 177 -13.36 20.40 22.19
N ALA A 178 -13.25 20.11 20.90
CA ALA A 178 -12.81 21.09 19.92
C ALA A 178 -13.83 22.16 19.59
N ALA A 179 -15.12 21.83 19.56
CA ALA A 179 -16.20 22.81 19.42
C ALA A 179 -16.24 23.73 20.65
N ASP A 180 -16.03 23.19 21.85
CA ASP A 180 -15.99 23.95 23.11
C ASP A 180 -14.79 24.92 23.15
N HIS A 181 -13.65 24.48 22.60
CA HIS A 181 -12.46 25.32 22.40
C HIS A 181 -12.54 26.25 21.18
N GLY A 182 -13.68 26.31 20.50
CA GLY A 182 -13.96 27.27 19.43
C GLY A 182 -13.28 26.99 18.09
N LEU A 183 -12.77 25.77 17.88
CA LEU A 183 -12.18 25.35 16.62
C LEU A 183 -13.26 25.24 15.54
N LYS A 184 -12.98 25.74 14.34
CA LYS A 184 -13.95 25.76 13.23
C LYS A 184 -13.44 25.00 12.01
N PRO A 185 -14.35 24.43 11.21
CA PRO A 185 -14.00 23.97 9.87
C PRO A 185 -13.42 25.14 9.06
N GLY A 186 -12.21 24.96 8.54
CA GLY A 186 -11.42 25.98 7.84
C GLY A 186 -10.18 26.46 8.59
N ASP A 187 -10.07 26.18 9.90
CA ASP A 187 -8.86 26.54 10.66
C ASP A 187 -7.68 25.64 10.27
N VAL A 188 -6.47 26.21 10.22
CA VAL A 188 -5.24 25.48 9.92
C VAL A 188 -4.40 25.38 11.20
N ILE A 189 -4.15 24.15 11.62
CA ILE A 189 -3.31 23.81 12.76
C ILE A 189 -1.86 23.74 12.27
N LEU A 190 -1.04 24.69 12.70
CA LEU A 190 0.39 24.73 12.42
C LEU A 190 1.21 24.08 13.55
N GLU A 191 0.70 24.14 14.79
CA GLU A 191 1.37 23.60 15.97
C GLU A 191 0.37 22.99 16.97
N VAL A 192 0.78 21.93 17.67
CA VAL A 192 0.01 21.30 18.74
C VAL A 192 0.92 21.06 19.95
N ALA A 193 0.52 21.58 21.11
CA ALA A 193 1.28 21.47 22.37
C ALA A 193 2.75 21.95 22.25
N GLY A 194 3.00 22.98 21.43
CA GLY A 194 4.34 23.55 21.21
C GLY A 194 5.24 22.72 20.27
N LYS A 195 4.66 21.81 19.47
CA LYS A 195 5.35 21.10 18.38
C LYS A 195 4.72 21.44 17.04
N GLU A 196 5.56 21.81 16.08
CA GLU A 196 5.16 21.94 14.66
C GLU A 196 4.59 20.63 14.12
N VAL A 197 3.46 20.73 13.43
CA VAL A 197 2.76 19.60 12.82
C VAL A 197 2.76 19.77 11.30
N HIS A 198 3.35 18.83 10.58
CA HIS A 198 3.38 18.83 9.11
C HIS A 198 2.33 17.87 8.51
N GLY A 199 1.73 17.03 9.34
CA GLY A 199 0.66 16.15 8.91
C GLY A 199 -0.29 15.76 10.04
N PRO A 200 -1.46 15.20 9.67
CA PRO A 200 -2.49 14.80 10.63
C PRO A 200 -2.03 13.69 11.60
N SER A 201 -0.95 12.98 11.26
CA SER A 201 -0.32 11.99 12.14
C SER A 201 0.48 12.64 13.28
N ASP A 202 1.05 13.82 13.07
CA ASP A 202 1.87 14.52 14.07
C ASP A 202 0.98 15.08 15.18
N VAL A 203 -0.20 15.57 14.83
CA VAL A 203 -1.24 16.01 15.78
C VAL A 203 -1.59 14.89 16.75
N ARG A 204 -1.83 13.67 16.24
CA ARG A 204 -2.14 12.51 17.08
C ARG A 204 -0.96 12.14 18.00
N ASN A 205 0.26 12.17 17.48
CA ASN A 205 1.46 11.83 18.26
C ASN A 205 1.75 12.87 19.36
N ALA A 206 1.56 14.17 19.08
CA ALA A 206 1.72 15.23 20.06
C ALA A 206 0.77 15.07 21.25
N LEU A 207 -0.48 14.66 20.97
CA LEU A 207 -1.52 14.47 21.99
C LEU A 207 -1.35 13.18 22.82
N THR A 208 -0.71 12.14 22.27
CA THR A 208 -0.47 10.88 22.99
C THR A 208 0.78 10.95 23.88
N SER A 209 1.59 12.00 23.73
CA SER A 209 2.87 12.19 24.43
C SER A 209 2.76 13.12 25.65
N SER A 210 1.56 13.42 26.13
CA SER A 210 1.28 14.20 27.36
C SER A 210 0.41 13.43 28.33
#